data_AF-A0A9E4A9X1-F1
#
_entry.id   AF-A0A9E4A9X1-F1
#
_cell.length_a   1.000
_cell.length_b   1.000
_cell.length_c   1.000
_cell.angle_alpha   90.00
_cell.angle_beta   90.00
_cell.angle_gamma   90.00
#
_symmetry.space_group_name_H-M   'P 1'
#
loop_
_entity.id
_entity.type
_entity.pdbx_description
1 polymer ?
#
loop_
_entity_poly.entity_id
_entity_poly.type
_entity_poly.pdbx_seq_one_letter_code
_entity_poly.pdbx_strand_id
1 'polypeptide(L)'
;MDRMVEDEMLVAQFQAGRLDAFDDLMKRYKGQIYAYLLRSVKNYEDAEELTIEVFFKAYRALDTWKPQARFSTWLYKIAHNLSIDFHRAKSRRQTYSLDDEELSIDEPTAVDLWSNPEWEIEEKDRHRVIREAIDQLSPKQKAVFMLNRYQGLQIKEITEVLGMAEGTVKIHLHRAVKKLQTLLLPLWETNDI
;
A
#
# COMPACT_ATOMS: atom_id res chain seq x y z
N MET A 1 -17.96 0.35 -17.14
CA MET A 1 -17.07 1.30 -17.85
C MET A 1 -15.64 0.95 -17.43
N ASP A 2 -14.60 1.29 -18.20
CA ASP A 2 -13.22 1.05 -17.74
C ASP A 2 -12.94 1.89 -16.48
N ARG A 3 -12.34 1.29 -15.45
CA ARG A 3 -12.10 1.94 -14.13
C ARG A 3 -11.26 3.21 -14.27
N MET A 4 -10.32 3.22 -15.22
CA MET A 4 -9.52 4.40 -15.56
C MET A 4 -10.38 5.57 -16.04
N VAL A 5 -11.32 5.28 -16.95
CA VAL A 5 -12.21 6.27 -17.56
C VAL A 5 -13.13 6.89 -16.49
N GLU A 6 -13.59 6.08 -15.53
CA GLU A 6 -14.38 6.58 -14.41
C GLU A 6 -13.59 7.52 -13.49
N ASP A 7 -12.34 7.18 -13.17
CA ASP A 7 -11.50 8.04 -12.32
C ASP A 7 -11.21 9.38 -13.01
N GLU A 8 -10.82 9.36 -14.29
CA GLU A 8 -10.56 10.57 -15.07
C GLU A 8 -11.81 11.46 -15.19
N MET A 9 -12.98 10.85 -15.34
CA MET A 9 -14.25 11.58 -15.34
C MET A 9 -14.53 12.25 -13.98
N LEU A 10 -14.30 11.56 -12.87
CA LEU A 10 -14.45 12.13 -11.52
C LEU A 10 -13.47 13.28 -11.29
N VAL A 11 -12.23 13.15 -11.76
CA VAL A 11 -11.25 14.24 -11.70
C VAL A 11 -11.68 15.45 -12.53
N ALA A 12 -12.17 15.23 -13.75
CA ALA A 12 -12.66 16.32 -14.60
C ALA A 12 -13.86 17.04 -13.97
N GLN A 13 -14.78 16.29 -13.34
CA GLN A 13 -15.89 16.87 -12.59
C GLN A 13 -15.41 17.72 -11.41
N PHE A 14 -14.45 17.21 -10.63
CA PHE A 14 -13.86 17.96 -9.53
C PHE A 14 -13.25 19.29 -10.00
N GLN A 15 -12.45 19.25 -11.08
CA GLN A 15 -11.82 20.43 -11.70
C GLN A 15 -12.85 21.41 -12.28
N ALA A 16 -14.05 20.94 -12.64
CA ALA A 16 -15.18 21.78 -13.05
C ALA A 16 -15.96 22.39 -11.87
N GLY A 17 -15.51 22.21 -10.63
CA GLY A 17 -16.12 22.75 -9.41
C GLY A 17 -17.09 21.80 -8.70
N ARG A 18 -17.24 20.56 -9.19
CA ARG A 18 -18.08 19.53 -8.55
C ARG A 18 -17.28 18.83 -7.43
N LEU A 19 -17.19 19.46 -6.27
CA LEU A 19 -16.33 19.01 -5.17
C LEU A 19 -16.69 17.63 -4.61
N ASP A 20 -17.96 17.21 -4.68
CA ASP A 20 -18.44 15.88 -4.30
C ASP A 20 -17.82 14.75 -5.14
N ALA A 21 -17.33 15.03 -6.35
CA ALA A 21 -16.62 14.03 -7.16
C ALA A 21 -15.34 13.53 -6.48
N PHE A 22 -14.73 14.32 -5.59
CA PHE A 22 -13.60 13.86 -4.79
C PHE A 22 -14.01 12.81 -3.75
N ASP A 23 -15.21 12.87 -3.20
CA ASP A 23 -15.66 11.91 -2.20
C ASP A 23 -15.74 10.50 -2.80
N ASP A 24 -16.13 10.39 -4.06
CA ASP A 24 -16.18 9.11 -4.77
C ASP A 24 -14.78 8.55 -5.04
N LEU A 25 -13.82 9.41 -5.42
CA LEU A 25 -12.41 9.03 -5.52
C LEU A 25 -11.87 8.57 -4.15
N MET A 26 -12.17 9.32 -3.08
CA MET A 26 -11.72 8.98 -1.74
C MET A 26 -12.32 7.65 -1.27
N LYS A 27 -13.64 7.45 -1.39
CA LYS A 27 -14.31 6.18 -1.03
C LYS A 27 -13.69 5.00 -1.76
N ARG A 28 -13.37 5.16 -3.05
CA ARG A 28 -12.77 4.12 -3.89
C ARG A 28 -11.36 3.72 -3.44
N TYR A 29 -10.54 4.70 -3.03
CA TYR A 29 -9.12 4.48 -2.78
C TYR A 29 -8.72 4.42 -1.31
N LYS A 30 -9.55 4.90 -0.36
CA LYS A 30 -9.19 5.01 1.06
C LYS A 30 -8.68 3.70 1.65
N GLY A 31 -9.44 2.61 1.48
CA GLY A 31 -9.04 1.30 2.00
C GLY A 31 -7.74 0.78 1.38
N GLN A 32 -7.52 1.02 0.09
CA GLN A 32 -6.34 0.55 -0.63
C GLN A 32 -5.08 1.35 -0.26
N ILE A 33 -5.21 2.66 -0.04
CA ILE A 33 -4.13 3.53 0.44
C ILE A 33 -3.79 3.21 1.89
N TYR A 34 -4.80 3.06 2.75
CA TYR A 34 -4.62 2.66 4.14
C TYR A 34 -3.89 1.32 4.25
N ALA A 35 -4.35 0.30 3.52
CA ALA A 35 -3.70 -1.02 3.53
C ALA A 35 -2.25 -0.99 3.02
N TYR A 36 -1.94 -0.13 2.05
CA TYR A 36 -0.58 0.09 1.56
C TYR A 36 0.31 0.75 2.63
N LEU A 37 -0.19 1.81 3.27
CA LEU A 37 0.53 2.56 4.31
C LEU A 37 0.73 1.70 5.57
N LEU A 38 -0.29 0.96 6.01
CA LEU A 38 -0.21 0.06 7.17
C LEU A 38 0.91 -0.97 7.01
N ARG A 39 1.06 -1.56 5.82
CA ARG A 39 2.15 -2.51 5.52
C ARG A 39 3.54 -1.85 5.43
N SER A 40 3.55 -0.53 5.25
CA SER A 40 4.76 0.29 5.17
C SER A 40 5.22 0.77 6.54
N VAL A 41 4.33 1.27 7.40
CA VAL A 41 4.66 1.88 8.70
C VAL A 41 4.47 0.95 9.90
N LYS A 42 3.67 -0.12 9.73
CA LYS A 42 3.39 -1.15 10.75
C LYS A 42 2.79 -0.60 12.07
N ASN A 43 2.01 0.47 11.98
CA ASN A 43 1.26 1.04 13.09
C ASN A 43 -0.07 1.57 12.54
N TYR A 44 -1.16 1.31 13.27
CA TYR A 44 -2.53 1.64 12.83
C TYR A 44 -2.78 3.15 12.83
N GLU A 45 -2.39 3.84 13.90
CA GLU A 45 -2.56 5.29 14.07
C GLU A 45 -1.74 6.06 13.02
N ASP A 46 -0.47 5.71 12.86
CA ASP A 46 0.42 6.30 11.84
C ASP A 46 -0.15 6.07 10.43
N ALA A 47 -0.69 4.89 10.15
CA ALA A 47 -1.27 4.57 8.84
C ALA A 47 -2.56 5.36 8.57
N GLU A 48 -3.40 5.57 9.59
CA GLU A 48 -4.61 6.37 9.49
C GLU A 48 -4.27 7.86 9.26
N GLU A 49 -3.34 8.41 10.06
CA GLU A 49 -2.87 9.79 9.92
C GLU A 49 -2.28 10.04 8.51
N LEU A 50 -1.38 9.17 8.05
CA LEU A 50 -0.80 9.28 6.72
C LEU A 50 -1.85 9.11 5.62
N THR A 51 -2.88 8.28 5.82
CA THR A 51 -3.97 8.12 4.84
C THR A 51 -4.74 9.43 4.69
N ILE A 52 -5.09 10.07 5.80
CA ILE A 52 -5.76 11.38 5.80
C ILE A 52 -4.88 12.39 5.08
N GLU A 53 -3.59 12.43 5.39
CA GLU A 53 -2.67 13.38 4.74
C GLU A 53 -2.50 13.12 3.24
N VAL A 54 -2.52 11.86 2.78
CA VAL A 54 -2.54 11.52 1.35
C VAL A 54 -3.72 12.18 0.66
N PHE A 55 -4.94 11.99 1.18
CA PHE A 55 -6.14 12.56 0.55
C PHE A 55 -6.18 14.07 0.67
N PHE A 56 -5.66 14.65 1.74
CA PHE A 56 -5.55 16.09 1.88
C PHE A 56 -4.60 16.71 0.84
N LYS A 57 -3.42 16.11 0.64
CA LYS A 57 -2.49 16.54 -0.42
C LYS A 57 -3.09 16.32 -1.81
N ALA A 58 -3.77 15.19 -2.01
CA ALA A 58 -4.45 14.89 -3.27
C ALA A 58 -5.49 15.96 -3.58
N TYR A 59 -6.40 16.25 -2.63
CA TYR A 59 -7.44 17.27 -2.79
C TYR A 59 -6.87 18.63 -3.20
N ARG A 60 -5.82 19.10 -2.51
CA ARG A 60 -5.18 20.39 -2.81
C ARG A 60 -4.50 20.46 -4.17
N ALA A 61 -3.99 19.33 -4.66
CA ALA A 61 -3.23 19.28 -5.91
C ALA A 61 -4.09 18.87 -7.11
N LEU A 62 -5.27 18.28 -6.89
CA LEU A 62 -6.11 17.68 -7.92
C LEU A 62 -6.59 18.70 -8.94
N ASP A 63 -6.83 19.95 -8.52
CA ASP A 63 -7.23 21.05 -9.41
C ASP A 63 -6.23 21.27 -10.57
N THR A 64 -4.94 21.12 -10.28
CA THR A 64 -3.85 21.33 -11.25
C THR A 64 -3.34 20.04 -11.90
N TRP A 65 -3.87 18.89 -11.48
CA TRP A 65 -3.43 17.59 -11.97
C TRP A 65 -3.81 17.41 -13.44
N LYS A 66 -2.91 16.79 -14.22
CA LYS A 66 -3.12 16.44 -15.62
C LYS A 66 -2.99 14.92 -15.79
N PRO A 67 -3.75 14.30 -16.69
CA PRO A 67 -3.73 12.86 -16.93
C PRO A 67 -2.47 12.44 -17.73
N GLN A 68 -1.29 12.67 -17.16
CA GLN A 68 0.00 12.16 -17.67
C GLN A 68 0.28 10.74 -17.17
N ALA A 69 -0.38 10.34 -16.09
CA ALA A 69 -0.40 9.01 -15.52
C ALA A 69 -1.81 8.73 -14.99
N ARG A 70 -2.13 7.46 -14.68
CA ARG A 70 -3.40 7.14 -14.01
C ARG A 70 -3.52 7.87 -12.67
N PHE A 71 -4.74 8.23 -12.29
CA PHE A 71 -5.01 8.82 -10.98
C PHE A 71 -4.47 7.93 -9.84
N SER A 72 -4.70 6.62 -9.92
CA SER A 72 -4.19 5.65 -8.93
C SER A 72 -2.66 5.70 -8.82
N THR A 73 -1.93 5.72 -9.93
CA THR A 73 -0.46 5.86 -9.97
C THR A 73 -0.01 7.13 -9.28
N TRP A 74 -0.66 8.26 -9.57
CA TRP A 74 -0.35 9.54 -8.92
C TRP A 74 -0.65 9.52 -7.41
N LEU A 75 -1.77 8.95 -7.00
CA LEU A 75 -2.16 8.84 -5.59
C LEU A 75 -1.18 7.95 -4.80
N TYR A 76 -0.77 6.82 -5.37
CA TYR A 76 0.23 5.93 -4.76
C TYR A 76 1.60 6.58 -4.66
N LYS A 77 1.96 7.48 -5.58
CA LYS A 77 3.18 8.29 -5.48
C LYS A 77 3.16 9.21 -4.27
N ILE A 78 2.03 9.86 -4.00
CA ILE A 78 1.84 10.69 -2.79
C ILE A 78 2.00 9.82 -1.53
N ALA A 79 1.30 8.68 -1.48
CA ALA A 79 1.37 7.75 -0.35
C ALA A 79 2.78 7.21 -0.11
N HIS A 80 3.49 6.83 -1.17
CA HIS A 80 4.86 6.35 -1.08
C HIS A 80 5.80 7.42 -0.54
N ASN A 81 5.74 8.64 -1.07
CA ASN A 81 6.59 9.74 -0.61
C ASN A 81 6.36 10.05 0.88
N LEU A 82 5.09 10.10 1.29
CA LEU A 82 4.72 10.30 2.70
C LEU A 82 5.27 9.20 3.61
N SER A 83 5.21 7.93 3.20
CA SER A 83 5.77 6.84 4.01
C SER A 83 7.29 6.90 4.10
N ILE A 84 7.99 7.33 3.05
CA ILE A 84 9.44 7.56 3.08
C ILE A 84 9.79 8.71 4.03
N ASP A 85 9.04 9.81 4.00
CA ASP A 85 9.30 10.96 4.86
C ASP A 85 9.01 10.65 6.33
N PHE A 86 7.97 9.86 6.62
CA PHE A 86 7.70 9.30 7.95
C PHE A 86 8.91 8.51 8.47
N HIS A 87 9.41 7.55 7.69
CA HIS A 87 10.56 6.72 8.09
C HIS A 87 11.84 7.54 8.29
N ARG A 88 12.07 8.55 7.45
CA ARG A 88 13.20 9.49 7.61
C ARG A 88 13.08 10.30 8.90
N ALA A 89 11.88 10.76 9.26
CA ALA A 89 11.64 11.49 10.50
C ALA A 89 11.85 10.60 11.74
N LYS A 90 11.35 9.37 11.71
CA LYS A 90 11.51 8.40 12.80
C LYS A 90 12.98 8.04 13.02
N SER A 91 13.73 7.76 11.95
CA SER A 91 15.18 7.47 12.03
C SER A 91 15.99 8.64 12.61
N ARG A 92 15.68 9.89 12.22
CA ARG A 92 16.31 11.07 12.83
C ARG A 92 16.04 11.15 14.33
N ARG A 93 14.80 10.97 14.77
CA ARG A 93 14.43 10.99 16.20
C ARG A 93 15.17 9.90 16.99
N GLN A 94 15.27 8.69 16.45
CA GLN A 94 16.02 7.60 17.07
C GLN A 94 17.53 7.87 17.17
N THR A 95 18.10 8.60 16.20
CA THR A 95 19.53 8.97 16.24
C THR A 95 19.83 9.98 17.35
N TYR A 96 18.85 10.80 17.75
CA TYR A 96 18.97 11.75 18.87
C TYR A 96 18.56 11.14 20.23
N SER A 97 17.95 9.96 20.24
CA SER A 97 17.41 9.29 21.44
C SER A 97 18.16 7.98 21.72
N LEU A 98 19.51 8.04 21.71
CA LEU A 98 20.38 6.92 22.13
C LEU A 98 20.45 6.78 23.67
N ASP A 99 19.34 7.04 24.35
CA ASP A 99 19.00 6.52 25.66
C ASP A 99 17.47 6.35 25.63
N ASP A 100 17.00 5.21 26.12
CA ASP A 100 15.61 4.76 26.26
C ASP A 100 14.92 3.98 25.11
N GLU A 101 14.80 2.69 25.44
CA GLU A 101 13.65 1.80 25.29
C GLU A 101 13.41 1.01 24.00
N GLU A 102 13.66 -0.29 24.19
CA GLU A 102 13.06 -1.49 23.63
C GLU A 102 11.60 -1.29 23.14
N LEU A 103 11.42 -1.24 21.82
CA LEU A 103 10.10 -1.24 21.21
C LEU A 103 9.53 -2.66 21.20
N SER A 104 8.58 -2.90 22.12
CA SER A 104 7.69 -4.04 22.11
C SER A 104 6.93 -4.13 20.77
N ILE A 105 6.93 -5.33 20.20
CA ILE A 105 6.13 -5.68 19.03
C ILE A 105 4.77 -6.10 19.57
N ASP A 106 3.80 -5.19 19.58
CA ASP A 106 2.41 -5.57 19.79
C ASP A 106 1.88 -6.30 18.54
N GLU A 107 1.38 -7.52 18.74
CA GLU A 107 0.73 -8.33 17.73
C GLU A 107 -0.53 -7.63 17.18
N PRO A 108 -0.77 -7.65 15.86
CA PRO A 108 -1.98 -7.05 15.31
C PRO A 108 -3.19 -7.97 15.48
N THR A 109 -4.20 -7.50 16.22
CA THR A 109 -5.56 -8.04 16.17
C THR A 109 -6.19 -7.76 14.81
N ALA A 110 -6.79 -8.80 14.24
CA ALA A 110 -7.43 -8.79 12.93
C ALA A 110 -8.64 -7.86 12.91
N VAL A 111 -8.76 -7.03 11.86
CA VAL A 111 -10.00 -6.32 11.54
C VAL A 111 -10.83 -7.23 10.64
N ASP A 112 -11.99 -7.63 11.15
CA ASP A 112 -12.98 -8.47 10.48
C ASP A 112 -13.60 -7.79 9.24
N LEU A 113 -13.71 -8.56 8.17
CA LEU A 113 -14.61 -8.32 7.04
C LEU A 113 -15.33 -9.65 6.74
N TRP A 114 -16.50 -9.84 7.36
CA TRP A 114 -17.59 -10.78 7.06
C TRP A 114 -17.25 -12.19 6.50
N SER A 115 -17.32 -13.25 7.33
CA SER A 115 -18.31 -14.38 7.27
C SER A 115 -17.76 -15.76 7.69
N ASN A 116 -18.51 -16.44 8.57
CA ASN A 116 -18.54 -17.88 8.93
C ASN A 116 -17.44 -18.46 9.88
N PRO A 117 -17.75 -18.86 11.14
CA PRO A 117 -16.75 -19.12 12.20
C PRO A 117 -15.78 -20.29 11.99
N GLU A 118 -16.17 -21.36 11.30
CA GLU A 118 -15.31 -22.56 11.13
C GLU A 118 -14.39 -22.46 9.92
N TRP A 119 -14.78 -21.70 8.88
CA TRP A 119 -13.91 -21.36 7.75
C TRP A 119 -13.02 -20.14 8.05
N GLU A 120 -13.44 -19.29 9.00
CA GLU A 120 -12.68 -18.13 9.44
C GLU A 120 -11.36 -18.49 10.12
N ILE A 121 -11.26 -19.61 10.86
CA ILE A 121 -10.02 -19.95 11.57
C ILE A 121 -8.92 -20.32 10.58
N GLU A 122 -9.24 -21.21 9.64
CA GLU A 122 -8.30 -21.66 8.61
C GLU A 122 -7.95 -20.54 7.62
N GLU A 123 -8.92 -19.69 7.28
CA GLU A 123 -8.70 -18.53 6.44
C GLU A 123 -7.91 -17.41 7.15
N LYS A 124 -8.15 -17.18 8.45
CA LYS A 124 -7.36 -16.25 9.28
C LYS A 124 -5.91 -16.73 9.39
N ASP A 125 -5.69 -18.04 9.49
CA ASP A 125 -4.35 -18.64 9.51
C ASP A 125 -3.62 -18.47 8.18
N ARG A 126 -4.27 -18.77 7.04
CA ARG A 126 -3.65 -18.52 5.72
C ARG A 126 -3.32 -17.04 5.51
N HIS A 127 -4.25 -16.15 5.85
CA HIS A 127 -4.01 -14.71 5.72
C HIS A 127 -2.88 -14.22 6.64
N ARG A 128 -2.77 -14.78 7.85
CA ARG A 128 -1.67 -14.51 8.77
C ARG A 128 -0.33 -14.92 8.16
N VAL A 129 -0.21 -16.16 7.66
CA VAL A 129 1.05 -16.63 7.08
C VAL A 129 1.44 -15.82 5.83
N ILE A 130 0.47 -15.46 4.98
CA ILE A 130 0.73 -14.58 3.83
C ILE A 130 1.22 -13.20 4.30
N ARG A 131 0.62 -12.62 5.35
CA ARG A 131 1.07 -11.34 5.92
C ARG A 131 2.50 -11.45 6.44
N GLU A 132 2.81 -12.47 7.22
CA GLU A 132 4.14 -12.71 7.77
C GLU A 132 5.19 -12.91 6.66
N ALA A 133 4.86 -13.66 5.62
CA ALA A 133 5.74 -13.86 4.47
C ALA A 133 6.01 -12.53 3.72
N ILE A 134 4.99 -11.69 3.55
CA ILE A 134 5.14 -10.34 2.98
C ILE A 134 6.01 -9.46 3.87
N ASP A 135 5.91 -9.58 5.20
CA ASP A 135 6.72 -8.81 6.14
C ASP A 135 8.19 -9.18 6.15
N GLN A 136 8.55 -10.36 5.66
CA GLN A 136 9.94 -10.75 5.42
C GLN A 136 10.53 -10.11 4.15
N LEU A 137 9.75 -9.48 3.30
CA LEU A 137 10.26 -8.76 2.12
C LEU A 137 10.98 -7.49 2.55
N SER A 138 12.09 -7.16 1.87
CA SER A 138 12.70 -5.83 2.01
C SER A 138 11.70 -4.73 1.63
N PRO A 139 11.80 -3.50 2.17
CA PRO A 139 10.86 -2.43 1.88
C PRO A 139 10.60 -2.19 0.38
N LYS A 140 11.65 -2.24 -0.44
CA LYS A 140 11.54 -2.09 -1.91
C LYS A 140 10.83 -3.26 -2.58
N GLN A 141 11.12 -4.50 -2.15
CA GLN A 141 10.43 -5.69 -2.66
C GLN A 141 8.95 -5.66 -2.29
N LYS A 142 8.63 -5.32 -1.04
CA LYS A 142 7.27 -5.19 -0.55
C LYS A 142 6.50 -4.14 -1.36
N ALA A 143 7.05 -2.93 -1.50
CA ALA A 143 6.40 -1.85 -2.25
C ALA A 143 6.11 -2.25 -3.70
N VAL A 144 7.09 -2.80 -4.42
CA VAL A 144 6.91 -3.25 -5.81
C VAL A 144 5.86 -4.37 -5.90
N PHE A 145 5.91 -5.35 -4.99
CA PHE A 145 4.95 -6.44 -4.97
C PHE A 145 3.53 -5.96 -4.69
N MET A 146 3.34 -5.07 -3.71
CA MET A 146 2.03 -4.52 -3.36
C MET A 146 1.43 -3.73 -4.54
N LEU A 147 2.20 -2.83 -5.14
CA LEU A 147 1.74 -2.03 -6.28
C LEU A 147 1.40 -2.92 -7.50
N ASN A 148 2.19 -3.96 -7.76
CA ASN A 148 1.92 -4.83 -8.91
C ASN A 148 0.75 -5.80 -8.68
N ARG A 149 0.71 -6.49 -7.52
CA ARG A 149 -0.23 -7.59 -7.29
C ARG A 149 -1.56 -7.16 -6.68
N TYR A 150 -1.53 -6.20 -5.76
CA TYR A 150 -2.76 -5.73 -5.12
C TYR A 150 -3.39 -4.57 -5.88
N GLN A 151 -2.55 -3.71 -6.49
CA GLN A 151 -3.04 -2.51 -7.18
C GLN A 151 -3.08 -2.65 -8.71
N GLY A 152 -2.51 -3.74 -9.25
CA GLY A 152 -2.54 -4.00 -10.69
C GLY A 152 -1.70 -3.04 -11.53
N LEU A 153 -0.78 -2.28 -10.90
CA LEU A 153 0.07 -1.32 -11.60
C LEU A 153 1.07 -2.05 -12.48
N GLN A 154 1.21 -1.57 -13.70
CA GLN A 154 2.22 -2.01 -14.64
C GLN A 154 3.60 -1.56 -14.20
N ILE A 155 4.64 -2.24 -14.68
CA ILE A 155 6.03 -1.94 -14.31
C ILE A 155 6.37 -0.47 -14.53
N LYS A 156 5.94 0.12 -15.65
CA LYS A 156 6.15 1.55 -15.96
C LYS A 156 5.52 2.46 -14.91
N GLU A 157 4.27 2.20 -14.51
CA GLU A 157 3.59 2.98 -13.46
C GLU A 157 4.30 2.85 -12.11
N ILE A 158 4.82 1.67 -11.78
CA ILE A 158 5.59 1.45 -10.56
C ILE A 158 6.90 2.25 -10.56
N THR A 159 7.55 2.42 -11.73
CA THR A 159 8.74 3.29 -11.82
C THR A 159 8.42 4.73 -11.47
N GLU A 160 7.24 5.23 -11.88
CA GLU A 160 6.80 6.60 -11.60
C GLU A 160 6.45 6.82 -10.13
N VAL A 161 5.84 5.81 -9.50
CA VAL A 161 5.49 5.81 -8.07
C VAL A 161 6.74 5.78 -7.19
N LEU A 162 7.67 4.88 -7.50
CA LEU A 162 8.81 4.58 -6.62
C LEU A 162 10.10 5.32 -7.00
N GLY A 163 10.13 6.02 -8.14
CA GLY A 163 11.34 6.70 -8.63
C GLY A 163 12.50 5.75 -8.94
N MET A 164 12.20 4.50 -9.34
CA MET A 164 13.19 3.46 -9.62
C MET A 164 13.26 3.14 -11.12
N ALA A 165 14.44 2.74 -11.61
CA ALA A 165 14.59 2.29 -12.99
C ALA A 165 13.78 1.01 -13.26
N GLU A 166 13.31 0.82 -14.49
CA GLU A 166 12.48 -0.33 -14.89
C GLU A 166 13.15 -1.68 -14.58
N GLY A 167 14.45 -1.79 -14.85
CA GLY A 167 15.23 -2.98 -14.53
C GLY A 167 15.27 -3.27 -13.02
N THR A 168 15.38 -2.22 -12.20
CA THR A 168 15.35 -2.32 -10.74
C THR A 168 13.99 -2.80 -10.23
N VAL A 169 12.89 -2.28 -10.79
CA VAL A 169 11.52 -2.73 -10.48
C VAL A 169 11.36 -4.21 -10.83
N LYS A 170 11.78 -4.63 -12.03
CA LYS A 170 11.71 -6.04 -12.47
C LYS A 170 12.48 -6.98 -11.52
N ILE A 171 13.69 -6.60 -11.14
CA ILE A 171 14.52 -7.38 -10.21
C ILE A 171 13.84 -7.49 -8.84
N HIS A 172 13.33 -6.39 -8.29
CA HIS A 172 12.64 -6.41 -7.00
C HIS A 172 11.36 -7.24 -7.05
N LEU A 173 10.57 -7.13 -8.11
CA LEU A 173 9.36 -7.93 -8.29
C LEU A 173 9.70 -9.42 -8.37
N HIS A 174 10.67 -9.80 -9.20
CA HIS A 174 11.09 -11.19 -9.35
C HIS A 174 11.59 -11.76 -8.01
N ARG A 175 12.45 -11.02 -7.30
CA ARG A 175 12.96 -11.44 -5.98
C ARG A 175 11.85 -11.54 -4.94
N ALA A 176 10.88 -10.63 -4.95
CA ALA A 176 9.73 -10.67 -4.04
C ALA A 176 8.89 -11.93 -4.28
N VAL A 177 8.52 -12.19 -5.53
CA VAL A 177 7.73 -13.38 -5.92
C VAL A 177 8.48 -14.66 -5.55
N LYS A 178 9.77 -14.76 -5.90
CA LYS A 178 10.57 -15.95 -5.59
C LYS A 178 10.69 -16.19 -4.09
N LYS A 179 10.91 -15.13 -3.30
CA LYS A 179 10.98 -15.24 -1.83
C LYS A 179 9.64 -15.69 -1.23
N LEU A 180 8.53 -15.11 -1.68
CA LEU A 180 7.19 -15.52 -1.22
C LEU A 180 6.87 -16.96 -1.63
N GLN A 181 7.23 -17.39 -2.84
CA GLN A 181 7.08 -18.78 -3.26
C GLN A 181 7.82 -19.72 -2.31
N THR A 182 9.08 -19.42 -1.96
CA THR A 182 9.84 -20.25 -1.01
C THR A 182 9.21 -20.27 0.38
N LEU A 183 8.70 -19.14 0.86
CA LEU A 183 8.10 -19.05 2.20
C LEU A 183 6.72 -19.71 2.28
N LEU A 184 5.98 -19.75 1.18
CA LEU A 184 4.62 -20.29 1.11
C LEU A 184 4.57 -21.73 0.57
N LEU A 185 5.64 -22.23 -0.05
CA LEU A 185 5.74 -23.60 -0.57
C LEU A 185 5.30 -24.67 0.46
N PRO A 186 5.76 -24.62 1.73
CA PRO A 186 5.39 -25.63 2.72
C PRO A 186 3.89 -25.68 3.00
N LEU A 187 3.17 -24.57 2.85
CA LEU A 187 1.72 -24.53 3.03
C LEU A 187 0.95 -25.18 1.89
N TRP A 188 1.50 -25.14 0.67
CA TRP A 188 0.86 -25.76 -0.49
C TRP A 188 1.07 -27.27 -0.49
N GLU A 189 2.24 -27.75 -0.03
CA GLU A 189 2.51 -29.19 0.09
C GLU A 189 1.74 -29.86 1.24
N THR A 190 1.31 -29.09 2.25
CA THR A 190 0.57 -29.64 3.41
C THR A 190 -0.95 -29.72 3.15
N ASN A 191 -1.47 -29.03 2.13
CA ASN A 191 -2.90 -28.97 1.79
C ASN A 191 -3.32 -29.89 0.62
N ASP A 192 -2.42 -30.72 0.09
CA ASP A 192 -2.75 -31.79 -0.86
C ASP A 192 -2.99 -33.11 -0.09
N ILE A 193 -4.18 -33.28 0.51
CA ILE A 193 -4.82 -34.57 0.85
C ILE A 193 -6.30 -34.51 0.49
#